data_AF-A0A8B6F936-F1
#
_entry.id   AF-A0A8B6F936-F1
#
_cell.length_a   1.000
_cell.length_b   1.000
_cell.length_c   1.000
_cell.angle_alpha   90.00
_cell.angle_beta   90.00
_cell.angle_gamma   90.00
#
_symmetry.space_group_name_H-M   'P 1'
#
loop_
_entity.id
_entity.type
_entity.pdbx_description
1 polymer ?
#
loop_
_entity_poly.entity_id
_entity_poly.type
_entity_poly.pdbx_seq_one_letter_code
_entity_poly.pdbx_strand_id
1 'polypeptide(L)'
;MEKRENAEKLMETKNNIPDEPDVLKISSSRVPGYATPDPEWDPLAHYSSHGRIHGQINHGIDAAKSIMSHQDFDDMANKIVARVKNELDIPYKSHSKVSDNFSEYKKSKESCDRTKRDQEQNDLISSHFCVECKTLMMSSEHVPMILTPCAHSMCQSCCQGRSLCPQCACTILSKTCNIMLLQIIQNHHKSSERTAENRQRQTYSPDNYREKAKTKQQHLDEYENLQTRQEVLRIESREIQGHMSKLANKIEQQRQQQQNIDREEKKVRDKIQSLKEKLVELESHKKGYDREIDDIEMERTKDKNKLNMVQDTLSSIEIEMEKLRIQLDGR
;
A
#
# COMPACT_ATOMS: atom_id res chain seq x y z
N MET A 1 -33.26 11.74 74.88
CA MET A 1 -33.80 10.43 74.43
C MET A 1 -34.46 10.62 73.07
N GLU A 2 -33.72 11.17 72.08
CA GLU A 2 -34.28 11.56 70.77
C GLU A 2 -33.20 11.71 69.67
N LYS A 3 -32.01 11.13 69.89
CA LYS A 3 -30.87 11.22 68.94
C LYS A 3 -30.25 9.85 68.60
N ARG A 4 -30.94 8.75 68.90
CA ARG A 4 -30.47 7.39 68.58
C ARG A 4 -31.33 6.62 67.58
N GLU A 5 -32.45 7.18 67.12
CA GLU A 5 -33.37 6.49 66.19
C GLU A 5 -33.10 6.73 64.69
N ASN A 6 -32.13 7.57 64.32
CA ASN A 6 -31.89 7.91 62.90
C ASN A 6 -30.70 7.20 62.25
N ALA A 7 -30.08 6.22 62.91
CA ALA A 7 -28.94 5.47 62.35
C ALA A 7 -29.32 4.12 61.72
N GLU A 8 -30.55 3.63 61.92
CA GLU A 8 -30.96 2.28 61.49
C GLU A 8 -31.75 2.26 60.15
N LYS A 9 -32.11 3.43 59.60
CA LYS A 9 -32.86 3.52 58.33
C LYS A 9 -32.03 3.63 57.05
N LEU A 10 -30.69 3.52 57.13
CA LEU A 10 -29.82 3.65 55.95
C LEU A 10 -29.18 2.33 55.46
N MET A 11 -29.52 1.19 56.05
CA MET A 11 -28.99 -0.12 55.65
C MET A 11 -30.00 -1.05 54.95
N GLU A 12 -31.18 -0.54 54.58
CA GLU A 12 -32.23 -1.35 53.99
C GLU A 12 -32.71 -0.86 52.62
N THR A 13 -31.76 -0.68 51.69
CA THR A 13 -32.04 -0.67 50.25
C THR A 13 -31.27 -1.80 49.57
N LYS A 14 -31.86 -2.99 49.78
CA LYS A 14 -31.72 -4.22 48.99
C LYS A 14 -31.61 -3.90 47.49
N ASN A 15 -30.52 -4.32 46.84
CA ASN A 15 -30.43 -5.60 46.13
C ASN A 15 -31.61 -5.82 45.16
N ASN A 16 -31.55 -5.17 44.01
CA ASN A 16 -32.23 -5.60 42.79
C ASN A 16 -31.14 -5.79 41.72
N ILE A 17 -30.53 -6.97 41.71
CA ILE A 17 -29.68 -7.44 40.62
C ILE A 17 -30.63 -8.18 39.66
N PRO A 18 -30.74 -7.79 38.38
CA PRO A 18 -31.51 -8.54 37.40
C PRO A 18 -30.82 -9.88 37.13
N ASP A 19 -31.61 -10.96 37.16
CA ASP A 19 -31.20 -12.31 36.82
C ASP A 19 -30.40 -12.36 35.50
N GLU A 20 -29.12 -12.69 35.62
CA GLU A 20 -28.26 -13.04 34.50
C GLU A 20 -28.66 -14.46 34.03
N PRO A 21 -28.98 -14.67 32.74
CA PRO A 21 -29.35 -16.00 32.26
C PRO A 21 -28.16 -16.96 32.34
N ASP A 22 -28.37 -18.08 33.02
CA ASP A 22 -27.46 -19.23 33.13
C ASP A 22 -27.30 -19.92 31.76
N VAL A 23 -26.30 -19.49 30.97
CA VAL A 23 -26.02 -20.01 29.60
C VAL A 23 -25.13 -21.26 29.60
N LEU A 24 -24.81 -21.88 30.74
CA LEU A 24 -23.87 -23.01 30.78
C LEU A 24 -24.41 -24.29 31.44
N LYS A 25 -25.68 -24.63 31.20
CA LYS A 25 -26.17 -26.00 31.36
C LYS A 25 -26.23 -26.71 30.01
N ILE A 26 -25.07 -27.12 29.52
CA ILE A 26 -24.98 -28.16 28.48
C ILE A 26 -24.97 -29.50 29.20
N SER A 27 -26.12 -30.14 29.27
CA SER A 27 -26.28 -31.54 29.65
C SER A 27 -25.62 -32.43 28.58
N SER A 28 -24.33 -32.73 28.72
CA SER A 28 -23.66 -33.72 27.88
C SER A 28 -23.65 -35.07 28.58
N SER A 29 -24.75 -35.79 28.45
CA SER A 29 -24.82 -37.24 28.63
C SER A 29 -24.09 -37.93 27.46
N ARG A 30 -22.76 -37.98 27.52
CA ARG A 30 -21.97 -38.92 26.72
C ARG A 30 -21.00 -39.69 27.60
N VAL A 31 -21.29 -40.99 27.63
CA VAL A 31 -20.56 -42.15 28.13
C VAL A 31 -19.04 -41.96 28.16
N PRO A 32 -18.33 -42.38 29.24
CA PRO A 32 -16.88 -42.47 29.26
C PRO A 32 -16.42 -43.61 28.35
N GLY A 33 -16.22 -43.29 27.08
CA GLY A 33 -15.43 -44.12 26.18
C GLY A 33 -13.96 -43.92 26.53
N TYR A 34 -13.26 -45.01 26.85
CA TYR A 34 -11.82 -45.07 26.98
C TYR A 34 -11.18 -44.51 25.70
N ALA A 35 -10.74 -43.26 25.75
CA ALA A 35 -9.80 -42.71 24.79
C ALA A 35 -8.41 -43.16 25.24
N THR A 36 -7.91 -44.15 24.50
CA THR A 36 -6.51 -44.53 24.38
C THR A 36 -5.62 -43.27 24.44
N PRO A 37 -4.48 -43.29 25.18
CA PRO A 37 -3.59 -42.14 25.22
C PRO A 37 -3.18 -41.77 23.79
N ASP A 38 -3.50 -40.54 23.40
CA ASP A 38 -3.04 -39.95 22.14
C ASP A 38 -1.51 -40.04 22.11
N PRO A 39 -0.92 -40.51 20.99
CA PRO A 39 0.52 -40.58 20.87
C PRO A 39 1.08 -39.16 20.93
N GLU A 40 2.13 -38.99 21.73
CA GLU A 40 2.92 -37.77 21.81
C GLU A 40 3.16 -37.23 20.40
N TRP A 41 2.56 -36.07 20.11
CA TRP A 41 2.88 -35.29 18.93
C TRP A 41 4.32 -34.81 19.09
N ASP A 42 5.27 -35.62 18.66
CA ASP A 42 6.65 -35.24 18.42
C ASP A 42 6.69 -34.33 17.16
N PRO A 43 6.90 -33.01 17.30
CA PRO A 43 6.89 -32.09 16.16
C PRO A 43 8.13 -32.22 15.28
N LEU A 44 9.07 -33.14 15.56
CA LEU A 44 10.37 -33.22 14.90
C LEU A 44 10.56 -34.43 13.96
N ALA A 45 9.61 -35.36 13.85
CA ALA A 45 9.87 -36.64 13.17
C ALA A 45 9.50 -36.73 11.67
N HIS A 46 8.87 -35.72 11.05
CA HIS A 46 8.49 -35.81 9.63
C HIS A 46 8.81 -34.56 8.82
N TYR A 47 10.11 -34.32 8.55
CA TYR A 47 10.54 -33.67 7.30
C TYR A 47 12.02 -34.00 7.03
N SER A 48 12.27 -35.20 6.54
CA SER A 48 13.53 -35.53 5.86
C SER A 48 13.21 -36.19 4.53
N SER A 49 13.04 -35.36 3.51
CA SER A 49 13.33 -35.62 2.10
C SER A 49 12.59 -34.57 1.26
N HIS A 50 13.19 -33.39 1.08
CA HIS A 50 13.24 -32.70 -0.22
C HIS A 50 14.11 -31.44 -0.10
N GLY A 51 15.25 -31.49 -0.79
CA GLY A 51 15.93 -30.37 -1.46
C GLY A 51 16.08 -29.03 -0.73
N ARG A 52 17.30 -28.77 -0.28
CA ARG A 52 17.85 -27.43 -0.01
C ARG A 52 17.50 -26.44 -1.14
N ILE A 53 16.80 -25.36 -0.81
CA ILE A 53 17.12 -24.01 -1.28
C ILE A 53 17.00 -23.07 -0.08
N HIS A 54 18.15 -22.61 0.40
CA HIS A 54 18.29 -21.57 1.41
C HIS A 54 17.72 -20.25 0.86
N GLY A 55 16.78 -19.64 1.58
CA GLY A 55 16.29 -18.29 1.30
C GLY A 55 15.43 -17.78 2.44
N GLN A 56 16.03 -17.05 3.37
CA GLN A 56 15.39 -16.37 4.50
C GLN A 56 14.28 -15.44 4.00
N ILE A 57 13.02 -15.68 4.38
CA ILE A 57 11.92 -14.72 4.25
C ILE A 57 11.17 -14.67 5.58
N ASN A 58 11.77 -13.99 6.56
CA ASN A 58 11.12 -13.60 7.81
C ASN A 58 11.22 -12.07 8.00
N HIS A 59 10.72 -11.31 7.01
CA HIS A 59 10.67 -9.83 7.05
C HIS A 59 9.29 -9.27 6.65
N GLY A 60 8.21 -10.02 6.92
CA GLY A 60 6.87 -9.69 6.38
C GLY A 60 6.00 -8.74 7.19
N ILE A 61 6.30 -8.45 8.46
CA ILE A 61 5.34 -7.73 9.34
C ILE A 61 5.87 -6.39 9.87
N ASP A 62 7.19 -6.16 9.87
CA ASP A 62 7.78 -4.86 10.26
C ASP A 62 8.04 -3.90 9.08
N ALA A 63 7.94 -4.38 7.84
CA ALA A 63 8.17 -3.56 6.64
C ALA A 63 7.12 -2.46 6.43
N ALA A 64 5.89 -2.63 6.96
CA ALA A 64 4.84 -1.61 6.86
C ALA A 64 4.96 -0.48 7.90
N LYS A 65 5.76 -0.68 8.97
CA LYS A 65 6.10 0.36 9.97
C LYS A 65 7.46 1.01 9.72
N SER A 66 8.27 0.43 8.82
CA SER A 66 9.52 1.03 8.31
C SER A 66 9.29 1.76 6.97
N ILE A 67 8.10 2.34 6.79
CA ILE A 67 7.88 3.29 5.70
C ILE A 67 8.35 4.64 6.22
N MET A 68 9.66 4.87 6.06
CA MET A 68 10.41 6.14 6.08
C MET A 68 9.96 7.21 7.08
N SER A 69 10.87 7.71 7.91
CA SER A 69 10.53 8.82 8.80
C SER A 69 10.01 10.02 8.00
N HIS A 70 9.14 10.83 8.60
CA HIS A 70 8.61 12.03 7.95
C HIS A 70 9.73 12.94 7.42
N GLN A 71 10.87 12.95 8.12
CA GLN A 71 12.08 13.67 7.75
C GLN A 71 12.74 13.09 6.49
N ASP A 72 12.83 11.77 6.36
CA ASP A 72 13.41 11.11 5.19
C ASP A 72 12.56 11.31 3.93
N PHE A 73 11.23 11.40 4.10
CA PHE A 73 10.31 11.71 3.01
C PHE A 73 10.52 13.15 2.50
N ASP A 74 10.63 14.11 3.41
CA ASP A 74 10.87 15.52 3.06
C ASP A 74 12.24 15.72 2.41
N ASP A 75 13.28 15.02 2.88
CA ASP A 75 14.61 15.03 2.26
C ASP A 75 14.59 14.45 0.85
N MET A 76 13.76 13.43 0.59
CA MET A 76 13.59 12.87 -0.76
C MET A 76 12.82 13.81 -1.67
N ALA A 77 11.76 14.45 -1.17
CA ALA A 77 11.01 15.46 -1.92
C ALA A 77 11.92 16.64 -2.31
N ASN A 78 12.76 17.13 -1.39
CA ASN A 78 13.72 18.19 -1.66
C ASN A 78 14.78 17.78 -2.70
N LYS A 79 15.25 16.53 -2.67
CA LYS A 79 16.17 15.99 -3.71
C LYS A 79 15.53 15.93 -5.09
N ILE A 80 14.25 15.60 -5.19
CA ILE A 80 13.51 15.60 -6.46
C ILE A 80 13.35 17.03 -6.97
N VAL A 81 12.96 17.97 -6.12
CA VAL A 81 12.84 19.40 -6.48
C VAL A 81 14.19 19.96 -6.95
N ALA A 82 15.29 19.64 -6.26
CA ALA A 82 16.62 20.07 -6.67
C ALA A 82 17.05 19.49 -8.03
N ARG A 83 16.74 18.21 -8.29
CA ARG A 83 17.04 17.58 -9.59
C ARG A 83 16.21 18.20 -10.72
N VAL A 84 14.91 18.39 -10.50
CA VAL A 84 14.02 19.03 -11.49
C VAL A 84 14.42 20.49 -11.73
N LYS A 85 14.85 21.22 -10.70
CA LYS A 85 15.35 22.59 -10.85
C LYS A 85 16.63 22.65 -11.68
N ASN A 86 17.56 21.72 -11.47
CA ASN A 86 18.78 21.62 -12.27
C ASN A 86 18.52 21.14 -13.70
N GLU A 87 17.51 20.31 -13.93
CA GLU A 87 17.10 19.87 -15.27
C GLU A 87 16.30 20.92 -16.04
N LEU A 88 15.59 21.81 -15.33
CA LEU A 88 14.85 22.94 -15.90
C LEU A 88 15.72 24.20 -16.10
N ASP A 89 16.85 24.33 -15.38
CA ASP A 89 17.94 25.25 -15.73
C ASP A 89 18.72 24.73 -16.97
N ILE A 90 17.98 24.38 -18.01
CA ILE A 90 18.50 24.27 -19.38
C ILE A 90 19.09 25.65 -19.69
N PRO A 91 20.40 25.75 -19.97
CA PRO A 91 21.01 27.01 -20.32
C PRO A 91 20.37 27.49 -21.63
N TYR A 92 19.43 28.43 -21.52
CA TYR A 92 19.05 29.26 -22.65
C TYR A 92 20.36 29.92 -23.12
N LYS A 93 20.88 29.44 -24.25
CA LYS A 93 21.95 30.08 -25.01
C LYS A 93 21.48 31.47 -25.43
N SER A 94 21.63 32.41 -24.52
CA SER A 94 21.59 33.85 -24.79
C SER A 94 22.86 34.20 -25.54
N HIS A 95 22.83 34.06 -26.86
CA HIS A 95 23.82 34.68 -27.74
C HIS A 95 23.63 36.21 -27.68
N SER A 96 24.37 36.86 -26.79
CA SER A 96 24.54 38.31 -26.76
C SER A 96 25.79 38.65 -25.95
N LYS A 97 26.94 38.75 -26.65
CA LYS A 97 28.10 39.68 -26.52
C LYS A 97 28.94 39.44 -27.78
N VAL A 98 29.08 40.34 -28.75
CA VAL A 98 29.84 41.60 -28.74
C VAL A 98 31.17 41.46 -27.99
N SER A 99 32.20 40.97 -28.69
CA SER A 99 33.55 41.56 -28.67
C SER A 99 34.43 40.92 -29.76
N ASP A 100 34.89 41.77 -30.66
CA ASP A 100 36.21 41.83 -31.29
C ASP A 100 36.75 40.73 -32.23
N ASN A 101 36.98 41.21 -33.46
CA ASN A 101 38.21 41.11 -34.25
C ASN A 101 38.50 39.85 -35.12
N PHE A 102 38.43 40.11 -36.43
CA PHE A 102 39.54 39.95 -37.40
C PHE A 102 39.93 38.52 -37.87
N SER A 103 39.37 38.10 -39.00
CA SER A 103 40.07 37.69 -40.24
C SER A 103 39.03 37.07 -41.18
N GLU A 104 38.56 37.77 -42.21
CA GLU A 104 39.15 37.73 -43.55
C GLU A 104 39.47 36.30 -44.02
N TYR A 105 38.52 35.62 -44.67
CA TYR A 105 38.81 34.80 -45.85
C TYR A 105 37.58 34.66 -46.77
N LYS A 106 37.90 34.72 -48.05
CA LYS A 106 37.10 34.97 -49.26
C LYS A 106 36.28 33.77 -49.76
N LYS A 107 35.13 34.13 -50.37
CA LYS A 107 34.55 33.71 -51.68
C LYS A 107 34.67 32.25 -52.15
N SER A 108 33.49 31.65 -52.38
CA SER A 108 32.98 31.05 -53.63
C SER A 108 31.53 30.61 -53.31
N LYS A 109 30.41 31.11 -53.88
CA LYS A 109 29.94 31.36 -55.25
C LYS A 109 29.90 30.13 -56.16
N GLU A 110 28.87 29.30 -55.94
CA GLU A 110 28.17 28.40 -56.88
C GLU A 110 26.77 28.20 -56.23
N SER A 111 25.62 28.62 -56.77
CA SER A 111 24.97 28.34 -58.08
C SER A 111 24.54 26.89 -58.26
N CYS A 112 23.44 26.47 -57.63
CA CYS A 112 22.44 25.61 -58.26
C CYS A 112 21.13 25.52 -57.45
N ASP A 113 20.05 25.70 -58.20
CA ASP A 113 18.71 25.12 -58.07
C ASP A 113 17.78 25.40 -56.88
N ARG A 114 16.76 26.18 -57.24
CA ARG A 114 15.50 26.40 -56.53
C ARG A 114 14.51 25.28 -56.90
N THR A 115 14.59 24.11 -56.27
CA THR A 115 13.49 23.12 -56.25
C THR A 115 13.61 22.17 -55.05
N LYS A 116 13.68 22.69 -53.82
CA LYS A 116 13.57 21.90 -52.58
C LYS A 116 12.92 22.70 -51.44
N ARG A 117 11.69 23.18 -51.62
CA ARG A 117 10.92 23.77 -50.50
C ARG A 117 9.55 23.14 -50.24
N ASP A 118 9.05 22.30 -51.13
CA ASP A 118 7.75 21.65 -50.96
C ASP A 118 7.84 20.21 -50.42
N GLN A 119 9.05 19.69 -50.21
CA GLN A 119 9.25 18.31 -49.72
C GLN A 119 9.55 18.24 -48.21
N GLU A 120 10.08 19.31 -47.61
CA GLU A 120 10.43 19.34 -46.18
C GLU A 120 9.21 19.55 -45.25
N GLN A 121 8.06 19.99 -45.76
CA GLN A 121 6.85 20.18 -44.94
C GLN A 121 6.00 18.91 -44.78
N ASN A 122 6.18 17.91 -45.64
CA ASN A 122 5.50 16.60 -45.51
C ASN A 122 6.22 15.63 -44.55
N ASP A 123 7.50 15.88 -44.23
CA ASP A 123 8.29 15.01 -43.36
C ASP A 123 8.02 15.24 -41.86
N LEU A 124 7.46 16.39 -41.47
CA LEU A 124 7.17 16.71 -40.06
C LEU A 124 6.01 15.91 -39.46
N ILE A 125 5.24 15.19 -40.29
CA ILE A 125 4.02 14.48 -39.89
C ILE A 125 4.17 12.96 -40.12
N SER A 126 5.41 12.50 -40.34
CA SER A 126 5.77 11.08 -40.41
C SER A 126 5.59 10.33 -39.07
N SER A 127 5.13 10.99 -38.00
CA SER A 127 4.97 10.44 -36.65
C SER A 127 3.65 9.69 -36.40
N HIS A 128 2.78 9.57 -37.41
CA HIS A 128 1.44 8.98 -37.27
C HIS A 128 1.32 7.55 -37.79
N PHE A 129 2.43 6.97 -38.24
CA PHE A 129 2.51 5.60 -38.72
C PHE A 129 3.01 4.67 -37.62
N CYS A 130 2.48 3.45 -37.57
CA CYS A 130 2.96 2.43 -36.65
C CYS A 130 4.43 2.09 -36.96
N VAL A 131 5.28 2.03 -35.94
CA VAL A 131 6.72 1.74 -36.13
C VAL A 131 6.99 0.34 -36.68
N GLU A 132 6.09 -0.61 -36.43
CA GLU A 132 6.18 -2.01 -36.86
C GLU A 132 5.65 -2.22 -38.28
N CYS A 133 4.35 -1.99 -38.50
CA CYS A 133 3.72 -2.26 -39.79
C CYS A 133 3.77 -1.09 -40.78
N LYS A 134 4.21 0.09 -40.34
CA LYS A 134 4.19 1.35 -41.11
C LYS A 134 2.81 1.79 -41.61
N THR A 135 1.72 1.20 -41.09
CA THR A 135 0.34 1.61 -41.40
C THR A 135 -0.07 2.84 -40.58
N LEU A 136 -0.86 3.72 -41.18
CA LEU A 136 -1.43 4.90 -40.52
C LEU A 136 -2.35 4.49 -39.37
N MET A 137 -2.14 5.08 -38.19
CA MET A 137 -2.87 4.70 -36.97
C MET A 137 -4.26 5.35 -36.85
N MET A 138 -5.14 5.11 -37.84
CA MET A 138 -6.51 5.64 -37.87
C MET A 138 -7.61 4.58 -37.93
N SER A 139 -7.35 3.41 -38.52
CA SER A 139 -8.37 2.38 -38.68
C SER A 139 -8.68 1.70 -37.33
N SER A 140 -9.83 1.04 -37.24
CA SER A 140 -10.26 0.29 -36.06
C SER A 140 -9.26 -0.80 -35.63
N GLU A 141 -8.49 -1.33 -36.56
CA GLU A 141 -7.45 -2.34 -36.30
C GLU A 141 -6.08 -1.73 -36.02
N HIS A 142 -5.87 -0.48 -36.42
CA HIS A 142 -4.60 0.23 -36.25
C HIS A 142 -4.69 1.41 -35.27
N VAL A 143 -5.59 1.34 -34.29
CA VAL A 143 -5.70 2.36 -33.23
C VAL A 143 -4.37 2.50 -32.46
N PRO A 144 -3.86 3.71 -32.18
CA PRO A 144 -2.60 3.88 -31.48
C PRO A 144 -2.74 3.46 -30.00
N MET A 145 -1.83 2.61 -29.54
CA MET A 145 -1.77 2.09 -28.17
C MET A 145 -0.45 2.51 -27.52
N ILE A 146 -0.51 3.04 -26.30
CA ILE A 146 0.64 3.29 -25.42
C ILE A 146 0.93 2.01 -24.62
N LEU A 147 2.21 1.64 -24.57
CA LEU A 147 2.70 0.49 -23.81
C LEU A 147 3.29 0.93 -22.47
N THR A 148 2.73 0.46 -21.36
CA THR A 148 3.25 0.73 -20.00
C THR A 148 4.27 -0.33 -19.61
N PRO A 149 5.46 0.03 -19.07
CA PRO A 149 5.85 1.35 -18.57
C PRO A 149 6.66 2.23 -19.55
N CYS A 150 7.06 1.71 -20.71
CA CYS A 150 8.02 2.38 -21.58
C CYS A 150 7.48 3.58 -22.38
N ALA A 151 6.16 3.81 -22.38
CA ALA A 151 5.46 4.88 -23.11
C ALA A 151 5.61 4.87 -24.65
N HIS A 152 6.21 3.84 -25.23
CA HIS A 152 6.25 3.63 -26.68
C HIS A 152 4.84 3.42 -27.24
N SER A 153 4.59 4.00 -28.42
CA SER A 153 3.30 3.93 -29.11
C SER A 153 3.35 3.02 -30.33
N MET A 154 2.33 2.16 -30.48
CA MET A 154 2.16 1.31 -31.65
C MET A 154 0.71 0.94 -31.90
N CYS A 155 0.38 0.46 -33.09
CA CYS A 155 -1.00 0.15 -33.42
C CYS A 155 -1.51 -1.11 -32.69
N GLN A 156 -2.83 -1.17 -32.47
CA GLN A 156 -3.49 -2.25 -31.74
C GLN A 156 -3.16 -3.64 -32.29
N SER A 157 -3.25 -3.83 -33.61
CA SER A 157 -2.92 -5.11 -34.25
C SER A 157 -1.47 -5.56 -34.03
N CYS A 158 -0.50 -4.63 -34.06
CA CYS A 158 0.91 -4.96 -33.82
C CYS A 158 1.24 -5.27 -32.36
N CYS A 159 0.48 -4.72 -31.40
CA CYS A 159 0.70 -5.00 -29.99
C CYS A 159 -0.11 -6.20 -29.47
N GLN A 160 -1.07 -6.71 -30.25
CA GLN A 160 -1.92 -7.82 -29.85
C GLN A 160 -1.09 -9.10 -29.66
N GLY A 161 -1.30 -9.79 -28.52
CA GLY A 161 -0.57 -11.02 -28.18
C GLY A 161 0.90 -10.85 -27.76
N ARG A 162 1.50 -9.66 -27.84
CA ARG A 162 2.88 -9.42 -27.41
C ARG A 162 2.97 -9.07 -25.92
N SER A 163 3.98 -9.63 -25.24
CA SER A 163 4.33 -9.34 -23.84
C SER A 163 5.54 -8.40 -23.69
N LEU A 164 6.32 -8.17 -24.76
CA LEU A 164 7.48 -7.28 -24.77
C LEU A 164 7.30 -6.16 -25.80
N CYS A 165 7.78 -4.96 -25.46
CA CYS A 165 7.81 -3.81 -26.35
C CYS A 165 8.80 -4.05 -27.51
N PRO A 166 8.39 -3.96 -28.78
CA PRO A 166 9.29 -4.15 -29.91
C PRO A 166 10.39 -3.10 -30.06
N GLN A 167 10.20 -1.90 -29.51
CA GLN A 167 11.19 -0.81 -29.63
C GLN A 167 12.32 -0.92 -28.58
N CYS A 168 12.00 -1.35 -27.36
CA CYS A 168 12.96 -1.33 -26.24
C CYS A 168 13.03 -2.64 -25.46
N ALA A 169 12.31 -3.68 -25.88
CA ALA A 169 12.21 -4.99 -25.24
C ALA A 169 11.69 -4.98 -23.78
N CYS A 170 11.16 -3.86 -23.26
CA CYS A 170 10.56 -3.82 -21.92
C CYS A 170 9.28 -4.66 -21.83
N THR A 171 9.05 -5.32 -20.70
CA THR A 171 7.81 -6.05 -20.41
C THR A 171 6.60 -5.12 -20.37
N ILE A 172 5.57 -5.47 -21.14
CA ILE A 172 4.32 -4.71 -21.23
C ILE A 172 3.41 -5.13 -20.08
N LEU A 173 3.15 -4.21 -19.15
CA LEU A 173 2.22 -4.42 -18.03
C LEU A 173 0.79 -4.12 -18.43
N SER A 174 0.59 -3.07 -19.20
CA SER A 174 -0.72 -2.66 -19.69
C SER A 174 -0.62 -1.96 -21.03
N LYS A 175 -1.75 -1.95 -21.75
CA LYS A 175 -1.92 -1.34 -23.07
C LYS A 175 -3.12 -0.41 -22.98
N THR A 176 -2.94 0.85 -23.36
CA THR A 176 -4.02 1.84 -23.31
C THR A 176 -4.07 2.61 -24.61
N CYS A 177 -5.27 2.90 -25.13
CA CYS A 177 -5.41 3.69 -26.34
C CYS A 177 -4.86 5.11 -26.13
N ASN A 178 -4.00 5.57 -27.03
CA ASN A 178 -3.47 6.93 -27.04
C ASN A 178 -4.50 7.89 -27.65
N ILE A 179 -5.52 8.25 -26.88
CA ILE A 179 -6.61 9.13 -27.35
C ILE A 179 -6.10 10.47 -27.87
N MET A 180 -5.07 11.03 -27.23
CA MET A 180 -4.45 12.28 -27.66
C MET A 180 -3.83 12.15 -29.05
N LEU A 181 -3.02 11.10 -29.26
CA LEU A 181 -2.40 10.86 -30.57
C LEU A 181 -3.47 10.61 -31.64
N LEU A 182 -4.51 9.82 -31.32
CA LEU A 182 -5.62 9.57 -32.25
C LEU A 182 -6.32 10.88 -32.67
N GLN A 183 -6.57 11.80 -31.74
CA GLN A 183 -7.16 13.11 -32.03
C GLN A 183 -6.26 13.99 -32.90
N ILE A 184 -4.94 13.99 -32.65
CA ILE A 184 -3.97 14.71 -33.47
C ILE A 184 -4.01 14.19 -34.92
N ILE A 185 -3.98 12.87 -35.09
CA ILE A 185 -4.03 12.22 -36.40
C ILE A 185 -5.34 12.59 -37.14
N GLN A 186 -6.48 12.51 -36.45
CA GLN A 186 -7.79 12.85 -37.02
C GLN A 186 -7.91 14.33 -37.43
N ASN A 187 -7.39 15.25 -36.61
CA ASN A 187 -7.43 16.69 -36.90
C ASN A 187 -6.51 17.05 -38.07
N HIS A 188 -5.36 16.40 -38.17
CA HIS A 188 -4.47 16.57 -39.32
C HIS A 188 -5.16 16.12 -40.62
N HIS A 189 -5.81 14.96 -40.62
CA HIS A 189 -6.51 14.48 -41.82
C HIS A 189 -7.66 15.42 -42.25
N LYS A 190 -8.47 15.89 -41.30
CA LYS A 190 -9.56 16.85 -41.55
C LYS A 190 -9.08 18.21 -42.08
N SER A 191 -7.91 18.68 -41.64
CA SER A 191 -7.34 19.96 -42.10
C SER A 191 -6.71 19.82 -43.49
N SER A 192 -6.11 18.68 -43.82
CA SER A 192 -5.63 18.38 -45.17
C SER A 192 -6.78 18.37 -46.19
N GLU A 193 -7.90 17.71 -45.89
CA GLU A 193 -9.09 17.68 -46.76
C GLU A 193 -9.64 19.09 -47.05
N ARG A 194 -9.75 19.94 -46.02
CA ARG A 194 -10.24 21.32 -46.18
C ARG A 194 -9.31 22.22 -46.98
N THR A 195 -8.00 21.97 -46.94
CA THR A 195 -7.02 22.79 -47.66
C THR A 195 -6.99 22.43 -49.15
N ALA A 196 -7.37 21.21 -49.53
CA ALA A 196 -7.49 20.80 -50.92
C ALA A 196 -8.71 21.46 -51.62
N GLU A 197 -9.84 21.60 -50.94
CA GLU A 197 -11.04 22.24 -51.50
C GLU A 197 -10.97 23.77 -51.52
N ASN A 198 -10.31 24.39 -50.54
CA ASN A 198 -10.33 25.85 -50.38
C ASN A 198 -9.24 26.58 -51.19
N ARG A 199 -8.32 25.86 -51.85
CA ARG A 199 -7.31 26.47 -52.75
C ARG A 199 -7.89 26.93 -54.09
N GLN A 200 -9.14 26.59 -54.43
CA GLN A 200 -9.75 27.03 -55.68
C GLN A 200 -10.56 28.34 -55.61
N ARG A 201 -10.85 28.92 -54.43
CA ARG A 201 -11.68 30.14 -54.36
C ARG A 201 -11.44 31.03 -53.13
N GLN A 202 -10.29 31.68 -52.99
CA GLN A 202 -10.20 32.84 -52.07
C GLN A 202 -9.33 33.96 -52.65
N THR A 203 -9.93 34.78 -53.50
CA THR A 203 -9.51 36.18 -53.70
C THR A 203 -9.93 36.98 -52.48
N TYR A 204 -8.94 37.41 -51.70
CA TYR A 204 -9.07 38.30 -50.55
C TYR A 204 -9.72 39.63 -50.98
N SER A 205 -10.90 39.95 -50.43
CA SER A 205 -11.57 41.26 -50.61
C SER A 205 -11.74 41.95 -49.25
N PRO A 206 -11.11 43.12 -49.03
CA PRO A 206 -11.15 43.87 -47.76
C PRO A 206 -12.54 44.40 -47.34
N ASP A 207 -13.55 44.39 -48.22
CA ASP A 207 -14.85 45.03 -47.97
C ASP A 207 -15.83 44.21 -47.08
N ASN A 208 -15.46 42.99 -46.66
CA ASN A 208 -16.34 42.13 -45.86
C ASN A 208 -16.33 42.40 -44.34
N TYR A 209 -15.63 43.44 -43.87
CA TYR A 209 -15.61 43.85 -42.46
C TYR A 209 -16.59 44.99 -42.11
N ARG A 210 -17.53 45.34 -43.00
CA ARG A 210 -18.67 46.16 -42.58
C ARG A 210 -19.58 45.30 -41.69
N GLU A 211 -19.63 45.64 -40.39
CA GLU A 211 -20.59 45.09 -39.43
C GLU A 211 -22.00 45.06 -40.05
N LYS A 212 -22.39 43.90 -40.57
CA LYS A 212 -23.78 43.67 -40.98
C LYS A 212 -24.58 43.65 -39.69
N ALA A 213 -25.42 44.68 -39.50
CA ALA A 213 -26.40 44.70 -38.43
C ALA A 213 -27.12 43.35 -38.42
N LYS A 214 -26.95 42.61 -37.31
CA LYS A 214 -27.52 41.28 -37.18
C LYS A 214 -29.03 41.40 -37.39
N THR A 215 -29.58 40.50 -38.21
CA THR A 215 -31.02 40.51 -38.45
C THR A 215 -31.75 40.09 -37.17
N LYS A 216 -32.99 40.56 -36.96
CA LYS A 216 -33.82 40.16 -35.82
C LYS A 216 -33.87 38.63 -35.64
N GLN A 217 -33.87 37.89 -36.74
CA GLN A 217 -33.83 36.43 -36.73
C GLN A 217 -32.56 35.88 -36.07
N GLN A 218 -31.39 36.42 -36.36
CA GLN A 218 -30.13 35.98 -35.75
C GLN A 218 -30.12 36.18 -34.23
N HIS A 219 -30.75 37.25 -33.74
CA HIS A 219 -30.89 37.46 -32.29
C HIS A 219 -31.84 36.45 -31.64
N LEU A 220 -32.91 36.03 -32.33
CA LEU A 220 -33.80 34.97 -31.84
C LEU A 220 -33.08 33.62 -31.81
N ASP A 221 -32.37 33.26 -32.88
CA ASP A 221 -31.60 32.02 -32.94
C ASP A 221 -30.50 31.99 -31.85
N GLU A 222 -29.82 33.12 -31.62
CA GLU A 222 -28.84 33.27 -30.53
C GLU A 222 -29.49 33.09 -29.14
N TYR A 223 -30.67 33.65 -28.93
CA TYR A 223 -31.41 33.51 -27.68
C TYR A 223 -31.82 32.04 -27.43
N GLU A 224 -32.36 31.35 -28.44
CA GLU A 224 -32.74 29.93 -28.34
C GLU A 224 -31.53 29.02 -28.07
N ASN A 225 -30.38 29.33 -28.68
CA ASN A 225 -29.13 28.61 -28.43
C ASN A 225 -28.67 28.82 -26.97
N LEU A 226 -28.66 30.07 -26.50
CA LEU A 226 -28.31 30.39 -25.12
C LEU A 226 -29.25 29.72 -24.12
N GLN A 227 -30.55 29.69 -24.41
CA GLN A 227 -31.54 29.00 -23.59
C GLN A 227 -31.28 27.50 -23.52
N THR A 228 -30.98 26.87 -24.68
CA THR A 228 -30.62 25.45 -24.74
C THR A 228 -29.37 25.15 -23.91
N ARG A 229 -28.33 25.97 -24.06
CA ARG A 229 -27.08 25.82 -23.29
C ARG A 229 -27.30 26.01 -21.79
N GLN A 230 -28.15 26.96 -21.40
CA GLN A 230 -28.52 27.17 -20.00
C GLN A 230 -29.18 25.91 -19.41
N GLU A 231 -30.08 25.26 -20.15
CA GLU A 231 -30.73 24.05 -19.67
C GLU A 231 -29.78 22.87 -19.52
N VAL A 232 -28.88 22.65 -20.49
CA VAL A 232 -27.84 21.62 -20.39
C VAL A 232 -26.97 21.82 -19.15
N LEU A 233 -26.52 23.07 -18.90
CA LEU A 233 -25.72 23.39 -17.72
C LEU A 233 -26.49 23.22 -16.41
N ARG A 234 -27.81 23.45 -16.38
CA ARG A 234 -28.65 23.17 -15.21
C ARG A 234 -28.79 21.69 -14.93
N ILE A 235 -28.89 20.85 -15.96
CA ILE A 235 -28.90 19.39 -15.81
C ILE A 235 -27.57 18.91 -15.25
N GLU A 236 -26.45 19.32 -15.87
CA GLU A 236 -25.11 18.96 -15.43
C GLU A 236 -24.84 19.40 -13.98
N SER A 237 -25.25 20.63 -13.62
CA SER A 237 -25.14 21.12 -12.24
C SER A 237 -25.89 20.23 -11.24
N ARG A 238 -27.12 19.78 -11.57
CA ARG A 238 -27.88 18.85 -10.72
C ARG A 238 -27.22 17.48 -10.61
N GLU A 239 -26.65 16.97 -11.71
CA GLU A 239 -25.94 15.68 -11.71
C GLU A 239 -24.67 15.74 -10.85
N ILE A 240 -23.88 16.81 -10.98
CA ILE A 240 -22.69 17.05 -10.15
C ILE A 240 -23.10 17.15 -8.68
N GLN A 241 -24.15 17.90 -8.36
CA GLN A 241 -24.65 18.01 -6.99
C GLN A 241 -25.11 16.66 -6.42
N GLY A 242 -25.80 15.84 -7.23
CA GLY A 242 -26.18 14.48 -6.87
C GLY A 242 -24.96 13.57 -6.64
N HIS A 243 -23.93 13.68 -7.48
CA HIS A 243 -22.67 12.94 -7.31
C HIS A 243 -21.93 13.36 -6.04
N MET A 244 -21.85 14.67 -5.75
CA MET A 244 -21.26 15.20 -4.52
C MET A 244 -21.97 14.67 -3.28
N SER A 245 -23.30 14.63 -3.27
CA SER A 245 -24.07 14.05 -2.15
C SER A 245 -23.77 12.56 -1.95
N LYS A 246 -23.68 11.78 -3.03
CA LYS A 246 -23.29 10.36 -2.96
C LYS A 246 -21.89 10.17 -2.38
N LEU A 247 -20.92 11.00 -2.81
CA LEU A 247 -19.56 10.97 -2.27
C LEU A 247 -19.52 11.36 -0.78
N ALA A 248 -20.27 12.39 -0.37
CA ALA A 248 -20.37 12.79 1.02
C ALA A 248 -20.91 11.64 1.90
N ASN A 249 -21.95 10.94 1.46
CA ASN A 249 -22.48 9.78 2.17
C ASN A 249 -21.46 8.63 2.26
N LYS A 250 -20.70 8.38 1.19
CA LYS A 250 -19.61 7.39 1.21
C LYS A 250 -18.51 7.77 2.19
N ILE A 251 -18.11 9.04 2.22
CA ILE A 251 -17.12 9.55 3.18
C ILE A 251 -17.61 9.33 4.62
N GLU A 252 -18.87 9.63 4.90
CA GLU A 252 -19.45 9.44 6.23
C GLU A 252 -19.50 7.95 6.64
N GLN A 253 -19.90 7.06 5.72
CA GLN A 253 -19.85 5.61 5.96
C GLN A 253 -18.43 5.11 6.26
N GLN A 254 -17.44 5.59 5.51
CA GLN A 254 -16.04 5.22 5.73
C GLN A 254 -15.52 5.75 7.09
N ARG A 255 -15.91 6.97 7.49
CA ARG A 255 -15.58 7.50 8.82
C ARG A 255 -16.18 6.67 9.96
N GLN A 256 -17.41 6.22 9.82
CA GLN A 256 -18.05 5.33 10.80
C GLN A 256 -17.36 3.97 10.87
N GLN A 257 -16.96 3.41 9.73
CA GLN A 257 -16.17 2.18 9.69
C GLN A 257 -14.82 2.35 10.38
N GLN A 258 -14.11 3.45 10.12
CA GLN A 258 -12.85 3.77 10.79
C GLN A 258 -13.04 3.86 12.30
N GLN A 259 -14.08 4.55 12.77
CA GLN A 259 -14.38 4.65 14.21
C GLN A 259 -14.66 3.28 14.85
N ASN A 260 -15.34 2.37 14.14
CA ASN A 260 -15.58 1.02 14.63
C ASN A 260 -14.29 0.21 14.73
N ILE A 261 -13.41 0.33 13.74
CA ILE A 261 -12.08 -0.30 13.75
C ILE A 261 -11.26 0.22 14.94
N ASP A 262 -11.23 1.54 15.17
CA ASP A 262 -10.50 2.16 16.29
C ASP A 262 -10.98 1.62 17.66
N ARG A 263 -12.30 1.40 17.81
CA ARG A 263 -12.88 0.83 19.04
C ARG A 263 -12.46 -0.62 19.24
N GLU A 264 -12.49 -1.45 18.20
CA GLU A 264 -12.03 -2.85 18.28
C GLU A 264 -10.52 -2.94 18.51
N GLU A 265 -9.74 -2.07 17.87
CA GLU A 265 -8.31 -1.99 18.10
C GLU A 265 -8.01 -1.67 19.57
N LYS A 266 -8.71 -0.69 20.15
CA LYS A 266 -8.57 -0.39 21.58
C LYS A 266 -8.89 -1.60 22.46
N LYS A 267 -9.98 -2.32 22.20
CA LYS A 267 -10.33 -3.54 22.96
C LYS A 267 -9.24 -4.61 22.87
N VAL A 268 -8.64 -4.80 21.70
CA VAL A 268 -7.53 -5.76 21.52
C VAL A 268 -6.29 -5.31 22.27
N ARG A 269 -5.94 -4.01 22.22
CA ARG A 269 -4.82 -3.45 23.00
C ARG A 269 -5.00 -3.64 24.50
N ASP A 270 -6.21 -3.41 25.02
CA ASP A 270 -6.53 -3.60 26.45
C ASP A 270 -6.39 -5.09 26.85
N LYS A 271 -6.81 -6.02 26.00
CA LYS A 271 -6.60 -7.47 26.22
C LYS A 271 -5.13 -7.86 26.23
N ILE A 272 -4.33 -7.34 25.30
CA ILE A 272 -2.89 -7.57 25.25
C ILE A 272 -2.24 -7.07 26.55
N GLN A 273 -2.66 -5.90 27.04
CA GLN A 273 -2.14 -5.34 28.29
C GLN A 273 -2.49 -6.23 29.49
N SER A 274 -3.74 -6.68 29.62
CA SER A 274 -4.15 -7.60 30.69
C SER A 274 -3.39 -8.94 30.65
N LEU A 275 -3.14 -9.49 29.46
CA LEU A 275 -2.35 -10.71 29.32
C LEU A 275 -0.88 -10.52 29.72
N LYS A 276 -0.29 -9.36 29.40
CA LYS A 276 1.08 -9.02 29.85
C LYS A 276 1.16 -8.92 31.38
N GLU A 277 0.18 -8.31 32.02
CA GLU A 277 0.11 -8.21 33.48
C GLU A 277 0.03 -9.59 34.13
N LYS A 278 -0.84 -10.47 33.61
CA LYS A 278 -0.93 -11.88 34.07
C LYS A 278 0.36 -12.65 33.88
N LEU A 279 1.08 -12.41 32.78
CA LEU A 279 2.37 -13.05 32.54
C LEU A 279 3.39 -12.64 33.61
N VAL A 280 3.46 -11.35 33.95
CA VAL A 280 4.34 -10.85 35.02
C VAL A 280 3.97 -11.45 36.38
N GLU A 281 2.67 -11.58 36.68
CA GLU A 281 2.19 -12.24 37.90
C GLU A 281 2.65 -13.70 37.97
N LEU A 282 2.47 -14.47 36.89
CA LEU A 282 2.92 -15.86 36.81
C LEU A 282 4.43 -16.01 36.92
N GLU A 283 5.21 -15.10 36.31
CA GLU A 283 6.67 -15.07 36.46
C GLU A 283 7.08 -14.79 37.90
N SER A 284 6.36 -13.93 38.60
CA SER A 284 6.57 -13.68 40.04
C SER A 284 6.29 -14.92 40.87
N HIS A 285 5.17 -15.62 40.61
CA HIS A 285 4.84 -16.87 41.29
C HIS A 285 5.87 -17.97 41.02
N LYS A 286 6.32 -18.12 39.76
CA LYS A 286 7.38 -19.07 39.41
C LYS A 286 8.65 -18.82 40.22
N LYS A 287 9.10 -17.57 40.30
CA LYS A 287 10.26 -17.20 41.14
C LYS A 287 10.03 -17.47 42.62
N GLY A 288 8.79 -17.38 43.10
CA GLY A 288 8.41 -17.78 44.46
C GLY A 288 8.60 -19.27 44.69
N TYR A 289 8.09 -20.11 43.78
CA TYR A 289 8.27 -21.57 43.85
C TYR A 289 9.73 -22.00 43.70
N ASP A 290 10.50 -21.35 42.82
CA ASP A 290 11.92 -21.64 42.67
C ASP A 290 12.67 -21.45 44.00
N ARG A 291 12.35 -20.38 44.76
CA ARG A 291 12.91 -20.16 46.11
C ARG A 291 12.45 -21.21 47.12
N GLU A 292 11.18 -21.59 47.10
CA GLU A 292 10.65 -22.62 47.99
C GLU A 292 11.32 -23.98 47.75
N ILE A 293 11.60 -24.30 46.48
CA ILE A 293 12.39 -25.49 46.11
C ILE A 293 13.81 -25.39 46.69
N ASP A 294 14.50 -24.26 46.51
CA ASP A 294 15.84 -24.05 47.07
C ASP A 294 15.86 -24.22 48.61
N ASP A 295 14.84 -23.69 49.30
CA ASP A 295 14.69 -23.82 50.76
C ASP A 295 14.50 -25.29 51.18
N ILE A 296 13.62 -26.03 50.49
CA ILE A 296 13.39 -27.47 50.74
C ILE A 296 14.64 -28.29 50.45
N GLU A 297 15.39 -27.98 49.39
CA GLU A 297 16.65 -28.65 49.08
C GLU A 297 17.72 -28.39 50.16
N MET A 298 17.79 -27.16 50.67
CA MET A 298 18.65 -26.82 51.80
C MET A 298 18.26 -27.59 53.07
N GLU A 299 16.97 -27.75 53.37
CA GLU A 299 16.52 -28.57 54.51
C GLU A 299 16.86 -30.05 54.31
N ARG A 300 16.59 -30.59 53.12
CA ARG A 300 16.93 -31.96 52.74
C ARG A 300 18.43 -32.26 52.92
N THR A 301 19.30 -31.33 52.52
CA THR A 301 20.75 -31.49 52.68
C THR A 301 21.18 -31.46 54.14
N LYS A 302 20.58 -30.60 54.97
CA LYS A 302 20.80 -30.61 56.44
C LYS A 302 20.42 -31.94 57.06
N ASP A 303 19.24 -32.48 56.73
CA ASP A 303 18.77 -33.74 57.29
C ASP A 303 19.58 -34.94 56.78
N LYS A 304 20.03 -34.91 55.52
CA LYS A 304 20.99 -35.89 55.00
C LYS A 304 22.30 -35.89 55.79
N ASN A 305 22.82 -34.70 56.14
CA ASN A 305 24.04 -34.60 56.94
C ASN A 305 23.83 -35.13 58.36
N LYS A 306 22.70 -34.81 58.99
CA LYS A 306 22.34 -35.39 60.31
C LYS A 306 22.23 -36.91 60.24
N LEU A 307 21.59 -37.45 59.20
CA LEU A 307 21.46 -38.90 59.00
C LEU A 307 22.84 -39.56 58.90
N ASN A 308 23.76 -38.98 58.11
CA ASN A 308 25.13 -39.49 58.00
C ASN A 308 25.84 -39.50 59.37
N MET A 309 25.73 -38.44 60.16
CA MET A 309 26.32 -38.39 61.51
C MET A 309 25.75 -39.49 62.43
N VAL A 310 24.44 -39.74 62.36
CA VAL A 310 23.79 -40.81 63.13
C VAL A 310 24.26 -42.18 62.66
N GLN A 311 24.37 -42.40 61.34
CA GLN A 311 24.90 -43.64 60.77
C GLN A 311 26.35 -43.90 61.21
N ASP A 312 27.21 -42.88 61.15
CA ASP A 312 28.60 -42.97 61.61
C ASP A 312 28.67 -43.33 63.11
N THR A 313 27.82 -42.72 63.93
CA THR A 313 27.73 -43.00 65.37
C THR A 313 27.25 -44.43 65.63
N LEU A 314 26.23 -44.89 64.90
CA LEU A 314 25.72 -46.26 64.99
C LEU A 314 26.80 -47.28 64.62
N SER A 315 27.49 -47.09 63.50
CA SER A 315 28.59 -47.97 63.09
C SER A 315 29.72 -48.00 64.12
N SER A 316 30.04 -46.87 64.76
CA SER A 316 31.01 -46.84 65.87
C SER A 316 30.56 -47.69 67.05
N ILE A 317 29.28 -47.60 67.45
CA ILE A 317 28.71 -48.39 68.55
C ILE A 317 28.67 -49.88 68.19
N GLU A 318 28.27 -50.24 66.97
CA GLU A 318 28.25 -51.63 66.48
C GLU A 318 29.64 -52.26 66.55
N ILE A 319 30.68 -51.53 66.15
CA ILE A 319 32.08 -51.97 66.25
C ILE A 319 32.48 -52.19 67.72
N GLU A 320 32.07 -51.31 68.64
CA GLU A 320 32.35 -51.47 70.08
C GLU A 320 31.62 -52.67 70.69
N MET A 321 30.36 -52.89 70.32
CA MET A 321 29.58 -54.05 70.74
C MET A 321 30.24 -55.35 70.28
N GLU A 322 30.70 -55.41 69.03
CA GLU A 322 31.37 -56.61 68.50
C GLU A 322 32.72 -56.86 69.19
N LYS A 323 33.49 -55.81 69.52
CA LYS A 323 34.70 -55.94 70.34
C LYS A 323 34.41 -56.54 71.71
N LEU A 324 33.37 -56.06 72.40
CA LEU A 324 32.97 -56.58 73.71
C LEU A 324 32.51 -58.04 73.63
N ARG A 325 31.77 -58.38 72.56
CA ARG A 325 31.34 -59.75 72.30
C ARG A 325 32.52 -60.72 72.18
N ILE A 326 33.54 -60.38 71.40
CA ILE A 326 34.76 -61.20 71.24
C ILE A 326 35.50 -61.35 72.59
N GLN A 327 35.54 -60.31 73.42
CA GLN A 327 36.17 -60.39 74.75
C GLN A 327 35.42 -61.30 75.73
N LEU A 328 34.10 -61.40 75.61
CA LEU A 328 33.27 -62.30 76.42
C LEU A 328 33.42 -63.75 76.00
N ASP A 329 33.46 -64.03 74.69
CA ASP A 329 33.58 -65.39 74.14
C ASP A 329 35.00 -66.00 74.32
N GLY A 330 36.01 -65.17 74.60
CA GLY A 330 37.40 -65.59 74.81
C GLY A 330 37.79 -65.96 76.25
N ARG A 331 36.85 -65.91 77.21
CA ARG A 331 37.04 -66.40 78.59
C ARG A 331 36.32 -67.72 78.78
#